data_AF-A0A9X0C548-F1
#
_entry.id   AF-A0A9X0C548-F1
#
_cell.length_a   1.000
_cell.length_b   1.000
_cell.length_c   1.000
_cell.angle_alpha   90.00
_cell.angle_beta   90.00
_cell.angle_gamma   90.00
#
_symmetry.space_group_name_H-M   'P 1'
#
loop_
_entity.id
_entity.type
_entity.pdbx_description
1 polymer ?
#
loop_
_entity_poly.entity_id
_entity_poly.type
_entity_poly.pdbx_seq_one_letter_code
_entity_poly.pdbx_strand_id
1 'polypeptide(L)'
;MDSFSPSASRGTSRRPTARPTTTATSVAAQDIICAVSESRGVSSTVGLAFVNLATAEAVLCQICDSQTYVKTIIKIGVFEPSEILFMNTAKESKLRYIIQENLPDPIFTFLDRRWWSEKIGHDYVERLAFPEEVDSLKVTMGGNYFAACCFAAVLKYVEVELQRSFTTHSLRIRFEPSQGSMTIDLATIVSLELIQNLQNSKSKESLFGLLNETLTPMGARLLRASILQPSTERVKLTARYNAVEDLTTKEDMFVSVRQALKGFIDADKILTAIILVPTKRTIQYVEQSVNNVIMLKTYVSAIKKIFQALGAAQSDLLLTIRELCAPEGHRSIEELIDTTLNEHVAYQSKPLDLRNQRIYCVKAGVNSLLDVARQTYKEANADATELIEKLAGTLELIRVS
;
A
#
# COMPACT_ATOMS: atom_id res chain seq x y z
N MET A 1 -54.54 -26.44 -1.83
CA MET A 1 -54.30 -25.07 -2.32
C MET A 1 -53.38 -24.44 -1.30
N ASP A 2 -52.08 -24.66 -1.50
CA ASP A 2 -51.04 -24.27 -0.56
C ASP A 2 -50.60 -22.82 -0.81
N SER A 3 -50.61 -22.03 0.25
CA SER A 3 -50.19 -20.64 0.29
C SER A 3 -48.67 -20.54 0.48
N PHE A 4 -47.96 -20.30 -0.62
CA PHE A 4 -46.53 -20.00 -0.61
C PHE A 4 -46.27 -18.58 -0.06
N SER A 5 -45.48 -18.52 1.01
CA SER A 5 -44.87 -17.29 1.54
C SER A 5 -43.45 -17.17 0.96
N PRO A 6 -43.02 -16.05 0.36
CA PRO A 6 -41.65 -15.93 -0.14
C PRO A 6 -40.69 -15.63 1.01
N SER A 7 -39.71 -16.50 1.19
CA SER A 7 -38.60 -16.33 2.11
C SER A 7 -37.63 -15.24 1.62
N ALA A 8 -37.37 -14.25 2.46
CA ALA A 8 -36.39 -13.21 2.20
C ALA A 8 -34.97 -13.80 2.21
N SER A 9 -34.34 -13.86 1.04
CA SER A 9 -32.93 -14.23 0.90
C SER A 9 -32.05 -13.09 1.41
N ARG A 10 -31.19 -13.38 2.38
CA ARG A 10 -30.10 -12.48 2.80
C ARG A 10 -29.10 -12.35 1.65
N GLY A 11 -29.21 -11.26 0.89
CA GLY A 11 -28.21 -10.87 -0.09
C GLY A 11 -26.91 -10.50 0.62
N THR A 12 -25.93 -11.40 0.59
CA THR A 12 -24.54 -11.06 0.85
C THR A 12 -24.02 -10.31 -0.38
N SER A 13 -23.78 -9.01 -0.24
CA SER A 13 -23.13 -8.20 -1.27
C SER A 13 -21.72 -8.74 -1.48
N ARG A 14 -21.51 -9.46 -2.59
CA ARG A 14 -20.19 -9.92 -3.03
C ARG A 14 -19.56 -8.81 -3.86
N ARG A 15 -18.31 -8.44 -3.55
CA ARG A 15 -17.51 -7.48 -4.36
C ARG A 15 -17.60 -7.85 -5.85
N PRO A 16 -17.81 -6.89 -6.77
CA PRO A 16 -17.46 -7.11 -8.17
C PRO A 16 -15.94 -7.32 -8.24
N THR A 17 -15.50 -8.40 -8.88
CA THR A 17 -14.08 -8.62 -9.16
C THR A 17 -13.60 -7.53 -10.10
N ALA A 18 -12.71 -6.67 -9.61
CA ALA A 18 -12.10 -5.62 -10.41
C ALA A 18 -11.41 -6.25 -11.63
N ARG A 19 -11.80 -5.80 -12.83
CA ARG A 19 -11.19 -6.17 -14.11
C ARG A 19 -9.72 -5.72 -14.10
N PRO A 20 -8.76 -6.51 -14.60
CA PRO A 20 -7.39 -6.04 -14.71
C PRO A 20 -7.33 -4.90 -15.73
N THR A 21 -7.12 -3.66 -15.26
CA THR A 21 -6.93 -2.50 -16.12
C THR A 21 -5.46 -2.41 -16.52
N THR A 22 -5.16 -2.90 -17.72
CA THR A 22 -3.93 -2.57 -18.43
C THR A 22 -4.00 -1.14 -18.94
N THR A 23 -3.59 -0.15 -18.14
CA THR A 23 -3.13 1.14 -18.70
C THR A 23 -2.29 1.92 -17.69
N ALA A 24 -1.08 2.27 -18.12
CA ALA A 24 -0.14 3.12 -17.42
C ALA A 24 -0.67 4.56 -17.31
N THR A 25 -1.42 4.89 -16.25
CA THR A 25 -1.59 6.26 -15.68
C THR A 25 -2.52 6.33 -14.46
N SER A 26 -3.06 5.23 -13.94
CA SER A 26 -3.76 5.30 -12.65
C SER A 26 -2.74 5.46 -11.52
N VAL A 27 -2.84 6.57 -10.77
CA VAL A 27 -2.48 6.53 -9.35
C VAL A 27 -3.13 5.26 -8.82
N ALA A 28 -2.30 4.30 -8.37
CA ALA A 28 -2.76 2.95 -8.03
C ALA A 28 -4.05 3.04 -7.20
N ALA A 29 -5.08 2.28 -7.58
CA ALA A 29 -6.35 2.23 -6.85
C ALA A 29 -6.05 2.09 -5.35
N GLN A 30 -6.36 3.13 -4.58
CA GLN A 30 -6.03 3.18 -3.17
C GLN A 30 -7.00 2.26 -2.41
N ASP A 31 -6.55 1.06 -2.05
CA ASP A 31 -7.33 0.11 -1.23
C ASP A 31 -7.24 0.53 0.24
N ILE A 32 -7.83 1.69 0.54
CA ILE A 32 -7.87 2.30 1.88
C ILE A 32 -9.23 2.01 2.51
N ILE A 33 -9.20 1.46 3.72
CA ILE A 33 -10.39 1.24 4.54
C ILE A 33 -10.39 2.26 5.68
N CYS A 34 -11.48 3.00 5.81
CA CYS A 34 -11.65 3.98 6.87
C CYS A 34 -12.65 3.46 7.90
N ALA A 35 -12.38 3.55 9.19
CA ALA A 35 -13.40 3.42 10.23
C ALA A 35 -13.68 4.78 10.88
N VAL A 36 -14.95 5.05 11.13
CA VAL A 36 -15.43 6.31 11.71
C VAL A 36 -16.28 6.02 12.94
N SER A 37 -15.98 6.68 14.06
CA SER A 37 -16.82 6.67 15.25
C SER A 37 -17.00 8.07 15.82
N GLU A 38 -18.21 8.35 16.29
CA GLU A 38 -18.57 9.65 16.86
C GLU A 38 -18.88 9.51 18.36
N SER A 39 -18.43 10.48 19.15
CA SER A 39 -18.82 10.63 20.54
C SER A 39 -20.29 11.04 20.66
N ARG A 40 -21.05 10.41 21.58
CA ARG A 40 -22.44 10.78 21.87
C ARG A 40 -22.58 11.98 22.83
N GLY A 41 -21.50 12.74 23.03
CA GLY A 41 -21.42 13.85 24.00
C GLY A 41 -21.65 15.23 23.38
N VAL A 42 -21.58 16.28 24.21
CA VAL A 42 -21.80 17.69 23.82
C VAL A 42 -20.72 18.20 22.84
N SER A 43 -19.48 17.73 23.00
CA SER A 43 -18.39 18.01 22.04
C SER A 43 -18.39 16.93 20.97
N SER A 44 -18.64 17.30 19.71
CA SER A 44 -18.58 16.40 18.54
C SER A 44 -17.14 15.95 18.29
N THR A 45 -16.71 14.91 18.99
CA THR A 45 -15.40 14.28 18.80
C THR A 45 -15.57 13.08 17.88
N VAL A 46 -14.78 13.04 16.81
CA VAL A 46 -14.79 11.96 15.83
C VAL A 46 -13.44 11.25 15.85
N GLY A 47 -13.46 9.93 16.03
CA GLY A 47 -12.32 9.06 15.79
C GLY A 47 -12.31 8.58 14.35
N LEU A 48 -11.12 8.54 13.75
CA LEU A 48 -10.86 8.05 12.42
C LEU A 48 -9.67 7.11 12.44
N ALA A 49 -9.75 6.02 11.68
CA ALA A 49 -8.62 5.18 11.36
C ALA A 49 -8.65 4.83 9.87
N PHE A 50 -7.58 5.18 9.15
CA PHE A 50 -7.38 4.84 7.76
C PHE A 50 -6.32 3.75 7.67
N VAL A 51 -6.64 2.60 7.09
CA VAL A 51 -5.66 1.53 6.85
C VAL A 51 -5.54 1.33 5.35
N ASN A 52 -4.36 1.60 4.82
CA ASN A 52 -4.03 1.39 3.41
C ASN A 52 -3.48 -0.02 3.21
N LEU A 53 -4.30 -0.88 2.60
CA LEU A 53 -3.93 -2.27 2.31
C LEU A 53 -2.93 -2.42 1.15
N ALA A 54 -2.61 -1.33 0.44
CA ALA A 54 -1.60 -1.32 -0.61
C ALA A 54 -0.22 -0.85 -0.11
N THR A 55 -0.16 -0.15 1.03
CA THR A 55 1.10 0.40 1.60
C THR A 55 1.40 -0.07 3.02
N ALA A 56 0.53 -0.89 3.63
CA ALA A 56 0.65 -1.35 5.01
C ALA A 56 0.87 -0.19 5.99
N GLU A 57 0.12 0.90 5.80
CA GLU A 57 0.15 2.09 6.64
C GLU A 57 -1.22 2.31 7.27
N ALA A 58 -1.21 2.57 8.58
CA ALA A 58 -2.37 2.96 9.35
C ALA A 58 -2.21 4.40 9.85
N VAL A 59 -3.13 5.28 9.49
CA VAL A 59 -3.20 6.66 9.97
C VAL A 59 -4.39 6.80 10.91
N LEU A 60 -4.10 7.11 12.16
CA LEU A 60 -5.08 7.31 13.23
C LEU A 60 -5.26 8.80 13.47
N CYS A 61 -6.50 9.23 13.66
CA CYS A 61 -6.79 10.63 13.92
C CYS A 61 -7.98 10.74 14.88
N GLN A 62 -7.94 11.75 15.76
CA GLN A 62 -9.09 12.15 16.56
C GLN A 62 -9.32 13.65 16.38
N ILE A 63 -10.52 14.00 15.92
CA ILE A 63 -10.87 15.36 15.52
C ILE A 63 -11.97 15.87 16.44
N CYS A 64 -11.73 17.03 17.05
CA CYS A 64 -12.80 17.83 17.64
C CYS A 64 -13.40 18.71 16.55
N ASP A 65 -14.66 18.43 16.21
CA ASP A 65 -15.37 19.01 15.09
C ASP A 65 -16.58 19.84 15.53
N SER A 66 -17.15 20.58 14.59
CA SER A 66 -18.44 21.25 14.75
C SER A 66 -19.58 20.28 14.44
N GLN A 67 -20.82 20.72 14.69
CA GLN A 67 -22.05 20.00 14.33
C GLN A 67 -22.19 19.74 12.81
N THR A 68 -21.35 20.36 11.99
CA THR A 68 -21.31 20.21 10.52
C THR A 68 -20.21 19.25 10.05
N TYR A 69 -19.37 18.74 10.94
CA TYR A 69 -18.31 17.76 10.67
C TYR A 69 -17.36 18.11 9.52
N VAL A 70 -17.12 19.40 9.27
CA VAL A 70 -16.37 19.86 8.09
C VAL A 70 -14.95 19.28 8.07
N LYS A 71 -14.28 19.24 9.23
CA LYS A 71 -12.90 18.72 9.31
C LYS A 71 -12.87 17.22 9.02
N THR A 72 -13.85 16.48 9.52
CA THR A 72 -13.99 15.04 9.29
C THR A 72 -14.23 14.75 7.81
N ILE A 73 -15.15 15.47 7.16
CA ILE A 73 -15.44 15.30 5.73
C ILE A 73 -14.20 15.57 4.88
N ILE A 74 -13.51 16.68 5.15
CA ILE A 74 -12.26 17.03 4.44
C ILE A 74 -11.22 15.93 4.64
N LYS A 75 -11.04 15.44 5.88
CA LYS A 75 -10.06 14.38 6.16
C LYS A 75 -10.39 13.09 5.41
N ILE A 76 -11.64 12.66 5.40
CA ILE A 76 -12.07 11.47 4.65
C ILE A 76 -11.90 11.69 3.14
N GLY A 77 -12.30 12.86 2.62
CA GLY A 77 -12.19 13.18 1.21
C GLY A 77 -10.75 13.31 0.71
N VAL A 78 -9.79 13.68 1.56
CA VAL A 78 -8.35 13.68 1.20
C VAL A 78 -7.80 12.26 1.06
N PHE A 79 -8.22 11.34 1.93
CA PHE A 79 -7.76 9.95 1.90
C PHE A 79 -8.50 9.09 0.87
N GLU A 80 -9.65 9.55 0.36
CA GLU A 80 -10.48 8.85 -0.64
C GLU A 80 -10.62 7.35 -0.36
N PRO A 81 -11.12 6.93 0.82
CA PRO A 81 -11.19 5.51 1.17
C PRO A 81 -12.13 4.75 0.23
N SER A 82 -11.73 3.54 -0.12
CA SER A 82 -12.54 2.59 -0.90
C SER A 82 -13.79 2.14 -0.14
N GLU A 83 -13.73 2.13 1.20
CA GLU A 83 -14.81 1.67 2.05
C GLU A 83 -14.77 2.39 3.41
N ILE A 84 -15.95 2.78 3.90
CA ILE A 84 -16.12 3.47 5.19
C ILE A 84 -16.93 2.58 6.13
N LEU A 85 -16.32 2.22 7.25
CA LEU A 85 -16.85 1.36 8.29
C LEU A 85 -17.55 2.19 9.37
N PHE A 86 -18.76 1.79 9.70
CA PHE A 86 -19.55 2.36 10.79
C PHE A 86 -19.97 1.28 11.80
N MET A 87 -20.24 1.69 13.03
CA MET A 87 -20.95 0.83 13.98
C MET A 87 -22.38 0.57 13.49
N ASN A 88 -22.92 -0.62 13.72
CA ASN A 88 -24.30 -0.96 13.41
C ASN A 88 -25.34 -0.01 14.04
N THR A 89 -25.02 0.54 15.21
CA THR A 89 -25.88 1.52 15.90
C THR A 89 -25.85 2.92 15.27
N ALA A 90 -24.93 3.19 14.35
CA ALA A 90 -24.73 4.49 13.72
C ALA A 90 -25.33 4.57 12.29
N LYS A 91 -26.17 3.61 11.91
CA LYS A 91 -26.85 3.57 10.59
C LYS A 91 -27.66 4.82 10.27
N GLU A 92 -28.25 5.44 11.30
CA GLU A 92 -29.05 6.66 11.17
C GLU A 92 -28.33 7.87 11.80
N SER A 93 -27.01 7.79 11.97
CA SER A 93 -26.24 8.92 12.53
C SER A 93 -26.21 10.11 11.58
N LYS A 94 -26.27 11.32 12.16
CA LYS A 94 -26.14 12.59 11.42
C LYS A 94 -24.85 12.63 10.61
N LEU A 95 -23.74 12.20 11.19
CA LEU A 95 -22.43 12.12 10.54
C LEU A 95 -22.47 11.29 9.26
N ARG A 96 -23.15 10.13 9.25
CA ARG A 96 -23.27 9.29 8.05
C ARG A 96 -23.99 10.03 6.92
N TYR A 97 -25.11 10.69 7.20
CA TYR A 97 -25.84 11.44 6.18
C TYR A 97 -25.00 12.57 5.60
N ILE A 98 -24.30 13.31 6.46
CA ILE A 98 -23.41 14.38 6.02
C ILE A 98 -22.28 13.85 5.14
N ILE A 99 -21.67 12.72 5.50
CA ILE A 99 -20.65 12.07 4.66
C ILE A 99 -21.24 11.63 3.32
N GLN A 100 -22.45 11.05 3.32
CA GLN A 100 -23.14 10.62 2.11
C GLN A 100 -23.46 11.78 1.15
N GLU A 101 -23.80 12.95 1.68
CA GLU A 101 -24.13 14.14 0.88
C GLU A 101 -22.89 14.84 0.30
N ASN A 102 -21.74 14.78 1.00
CA ASN A 102 -20.56 15.56 0.65
C ASN A 102 -19.46 14.75 -0.07
N LEU A 103 -19.52 13.42 -0.07
CA LEU A 103 -18.57 12.55 -0.78
C LEU A 103 -19.22 11.87 -1.98
N PRO A 104 -18.47 11.66 -3.07
CA PRO A 104 -18.98 10.96 -4.25
C PRO A 104 -19.09 9.45 -3.99
N ASP A 105 -20.30 8.90 -4.13
CA ASP A 105 -20.63 7.46 -4.05
C ASP A 105 -19.93 6.65 -2.93
N PRO A 106 -20.02 7.07 -1.65
CA PRO A 106 -19.34 6.37 -0.57
C PRO A 106 -19.94 4.97 -0.31
N ILE A 107 -19.06 3.98 -0.18
CA ILE A 107 -19.44 2.61 0.21
C ILE A 107 -19.40 2.50 1.73
N PHE A 108 -20.55 2.19 2.34
CA PHE A 108 -20.68 2.02 3.78
C PHE A 108 -20.84 0.55 4.18
N THR A 109 -20.07 0.12 5.17
CA THR A 109 -20.19 -1.20 5.80
C THR A 109 -20.39 -1.07 7.30
N PHE A 110 -21.31 -1.86 7.84
CA PHE A 110 -21.74 -1.75 9.23
C PHE A 110 -21.30 -2.95 10.07
N LEU A 111 -20.56 -2.67 11.13
CA LEU A 111 -19.89 -3.68 11.96
C LEU A 111 -20.49 -3.74 13.37
N ASP A 112 -20.35 -4.89 14.02
CA ASP A 112 -20.80 -5.10 15.39
C ASP A 112 -19.97 -4.27 16.38
N ARG A 113 -20.63 -3.69 17.40
CA ARG A 113 -19.99 -2.88 18.45
C ARG A 113 -18.82 -3.61 19.13
N ARG A 114 -18.85 -4.94 19.24
CA ARG A 114 -17.79 -5.72 19.89
C ARG A 114 -16.41 -5.55 19.23
N TRP A 115 -16.36 -5.13 17.96
CA TRP A 115 -15.09 -4.89 17.24
C TRP A 115 -14.52 -3.48 17.49
N TRP A 116 -15.30 -2.58 18.10
CA TRP A 116 -14.93 -1.20 18.39
C TRP A 116 -14.51 -1.09 19.85
N SER A 117 -13.31 -1.58 20.15
CA SER A 117 -12.79 -1.64 21.52
C SER A 117 -11.40 -1.02 21.57
N GLU A 118 -11.23 -0.05 22.46
CA GLU A 118 -9.94 0.58 22.74
C GLU A 118 -8.88 -0.46 23.15
N LYS A 119 -9.23 -1.38 24.06
CA LYS A 119 -8.32 -2.43 24.52
C LYS A 119 -7.80 -3.28 23.35
N ILE A 120 -8.70 -3.70 22.46
CA ILE A 120 -8.33 -4.45 21.26
C ILE A 120 -7.42 -3.61 20.36
N GLY A 121 -7.68 -2.30 20.25
CA GLY A 121 -6.83 -1.37 19.51
C GLY A 121 -5.39 -1.30 20.04
N HIS A 122 -5.22 -1.22 21.36
CA HIS A 122 -3.90 -1.27 22.01
C HIS A 122 -3.21 -2.62 21.81
N ASP A 123 -3.95 -3.74 21.92
CA ASP A 123 -3.42 -5.08 21.67
C ASP A 123 -2.90 -5.20 20.22
N TYR A 124 -3.58 -4.58 19.25
CA TYR A 124 -3.12 -4.53 17.86
C TYR A 124 -1.86 -3.68 17.70
N VAL A 125 -1.73 -2.54 18.38
CA VAL A 125 -0.50 -1.73 18.34
C VAL A 125 0.68 -2.53 18.88
N GLU A 126 0.51 -3.19 20.02
CA GLU A 126 1.56 -4.01 20.60
C GLU A 126 2.01 -5.15 19.68
N ARG A 127 1.04 -5.77 18.99
CA ARG A 127 1.34 -6.88 18.08
C ARG A 127 1.90 -6.45 16.72
N LEU A 128 1.45 -5.32 16.18
CA LEU A 128 1.66 -4.96 14.77
C LEU A 128 2.60 -3.77 14.55
N ALA A 129 2.72 -2.84 15.51
CA ALA A 129 3.62 -1.69 15.36
C ALA A 129 5.09 -2.11 15.39
N PHE A 130 5.95 -1.28 14.81
CA PHE A 130 7.39 -1.45 14.95
C PHE A 130 7.79 -1.37 16.44
N PRO A 131 8.69 -2.24 16.94
CA PRO A 131 8.99 -2.33 18.37
C PRO A 131 9.41 -1.00 19.00
N GLU A 132 10.16 -0.19 18.26
CA GLU A 132 10.65 1.12 18.67
C GLU A 132 9.54 2.18 18.83
N GLU A 133 8.41 2.00 18.14
CA GLU A 133 7.31 2.96 18.12
C GLU A 133 6.18 2.60 19.11
N VAL A 134 6.13 1.35 19.62
CA VAL A 134 5.02 0.82 20.44
C VAL A 134 4.72 1.72 21.65
N ASP A 135 5.73 2.07 22.44
CA ASP A 135 5.52 2.85 23.67
C ASP A 135 4.99 4.25 23.36
N SER A 136 5.55 4.90 22.34
CA SER A 136 5.10 6.23 21.90
C SER A 136 3.65 6.21 21.40
N LEU A 137 3.26 5.16 20.67
CA LEU A 137 1.91 4.98 20.16
C LEU A 137 0.92 4.65 21.27
N LYS A 138 1.30 3.82 22.25
CA LYS A 138 0.46 3.52 23.43
C LYS A 138 0.14 4.78 24.22
N VAL A 139 1.14 5.62 24.49
CA VAL A 139 0.95 6.91 25.17
C VAL A 139 0.01 7.81 24.36
N THR A 140 0.21 7.91 23.05
CA THR A 140 -0.62 8.73 22.17
C THR A 140 -2.07 8.22 22.12
N MET A 141 -2.27 6.91 22.08
CA MET A 141 -3.59 6.30 22.03
C MET A 141 -4.35 6.38 23.36
N GLY A 142 -3.65 6.47 24.50
CA GLY A 142 -4.28 6.58 25.83
C GLY A 142 -5.18 7.82 26.01
N GLY A 143 -4.97 8.89 25.23
CA GLY A 143 -5.85 10.07 25.19
C GLY A 143 -6.87 10.07 24.04
N ASN A 144 -6.80 9.09 23.13
CA ASN A 144 -7.50 9.08 21.86
C ASN A 144 -8.39 7.83 21.70
N TYR A 145 -9.31 7.65 22.65
CA TYR A 145 -10.23 6.52 22.75
C TYR A 145 -10.92 6.16 21.42
N PHE A 146 -11.47 7.15 20.71
CA PHE A 146 -12.25 6.90 19.50
C PHE A 146 -11.35 6.46 18.33
N ALA A 147 -10.15 7.04 18.21
CA ALA A 147 -9.18 6.61 17.21
C ALA A 147 -8.75 5.15 17.45
N ALA A 148 -8.51 4.77 18.71
CA ALA A 148 -8.19 3.39 19.08
C ALA A 148 -9.31 2.40 18.76
N CYS A 149 -10.56 2.78 19.03
CA CYS A 149 -11.72 1.96 18.69
C CYS A 149 -11.88 1.79 17.17
N CYS A 150 -11.66 2.86 16.40
CA CYS A 150 -11.70 2.79 14.93
C CYS A 150 -10.61 1.87 14.39
N PHE A 151 -9.39 1.98 14.92
CA PHE A 151 -8.27 1.14 14.52
C PHE A 151 -8.56 -0.35 14.75
N ALA A 152 -9.10 -0.69 15.93
CA ALA A 152 -9.53 -2.05 16.25
C ALA A 152 -10.57 -2.57 15.25
N ALA A 153 -11.55 -1.74 14.89
CA ALA A 153 -12.62 -2.11 13.97
C ALA A 153 -12.09 -2.38 12.55
N VAL A 154 -11.21 -1.53 12.02
CA VAL A 154 -10.61 -1.76 10.68
C VAL A 154 -9.82 -3.07 10.68
N LEU A 155 -8.96 -3.29 11.68
CA LEU A 155 -8.14 -4.50 11.70
C LEU A 155 -8.96 -5.77 11.90
N LYS A 156 -10.02 -5.73 12.71
CA LYS A 156 -10.97 -6.85 12.82
C LYS A 156 -11.69 -7.12 11.51
N TYR A 157 -12.09 -6.08 10.79
CA TYR A 157 -12.69 -6.22 9.47
C TYR A 157 -11.73 -6.89 8.47
N VAL A 158 -10.47 -6.47 8.44
CA VAL A 158 -9.43 -7.07 7.58
C VAL A 158 -9.20 -8.55 7.92
N GLU A 159 -9.13 -8.89 9.20
CA GLU A 159 -8.93 -10.29 9.65
C GLU A 159 -10.13 -11.19 9.36
N VAL A 160 -11.35 -10.72 9.65
CA VAL A 160 -12.55 -11.55 9.61
C VAL A 160 -13.20 -11.56 8.24
N GLU A 161 -13.42 -10.40 7.64
CA GLU A 161 -14.16 -10.30 6.37
C GLU A 161 -13.23 -10.46 5.17
N LEU A 162 -12.04 -9.84 5.20
CA LEU A 162 -11.07 -9.96 4.11
C LEU A 162 -10.18 -11.21 4.22
N GLN A 163 -10.20 -11.92 5.35
CA GLN A 163 -9.38 -13.11 5.61
C GLN A 163 -7.89 -12.85 5.35
N ARG A 164 -7.42 -11.67 5.76
CA ARG A 164 -6.02 -11.26 5.67
C ARG A 164 -5.54 -10.80 7.03
N SER A 165 -4.26 -10.98 7.29
CA SER A 165 -3.64 -10.56 8.55
C SER A 165 -2.31 -9.91 8.26
N PHE A 166 -2.00 -8.86 9.01
CA PHE A 166 -0.67 -8.28 9.01
C PHE A 166 0.28 -9.16 9.82
N THR A 167 1.51 -9.27 9.34
CA THR A 167 2.59 -9.92 10.09
C THR A 167 2.91 -9.11 11.35
N THR A 168 3.38 -9.76 12.42
CA THR A 168 3.78 -9.08 13.65
C THR A 168 4.87 -8.04 13.38
N HIS A 169 4.81 -6.89 14.06
CA HIS A 169 5.79 -5.81 13.97
C HIS A 169 6.08 -5.30 12.55
N SER A 170 5.04 -5.19 11.73
CA SER A 170 5.20 -4.85 10.31
C SER A 170 4.26 -3.76 9.79
N LEU A 171 3.29 -3.32 10.60
CA LEU A 171 2.36 -2.28 10.20
C LEU A 171 2.92 -0.92 10.64
N ARG A 172 3.05 0.00 9.69
CA ARG A 172 3.43 1.38 10.00
C ARG A 172 2.21 2.10 10.58
N ILE A 173 2.23 2.41 11.87
CA ILE A 173 1.10 3.06 12.55
C ILE A 173 1.51 4.47 12.93
N ARG A 174 0.69 5.45 12.56
CA ARG A 174 0.95 6.86 12.83
C ARG A 174 -0.30 7.52 13.37
N PHE A 175 -0.13 8.31 14.41
CA PHE A 175 -1.16 9.23 14.84
C PHE A 175 -0.93 10.58 14.18
N GLU A 176 -1.90 11.04 13.40
CA GLU A 176 -1.86 12.34 12.76
C GLU A 176 -2.80 13.30 13.51
N PRO A 177 -2.26 14.33 14.19
CA PRO A 177 -3.09 15.34 14.82
C PRO A 177 -3.84 16.15 13.76
N SER A 178 -4.93 16.79 14.16
CA SER A 178 -5.68 17.72 13.28
C SER A 178 -4.93 19.02 12.96
N GLN A 179 -3.74 19.23 13.53
CA GLN A 179 -2.92 20.45 13.40
C GLN A 179 -1.62 20.14 12.65
N GLY A 180 -0.97 21.16 12.09
CA GLY A 180 0.33 21.02 11.39
C GLY A 180 0.25 20.89 9.87
N SER A 181 -0.97 20.88 9.31
CA SER A 181 -1.25 20.98 7.88
C SER A 181 -2.33 22.02 7.59
N MET A 182 -2.25 22.62 6.41
CA MET A 182 -3.27 23.55 5.93
C MET A 182 -4.50 22.74 5.52
N THR A 183 -5.66 23.10 6.08
CA THR A 183 -6.94 22.51 5.69
C THR A 183 -7.43 23.19 4.41
N ILE A 184 -7.67 22.39 3.37
CA ILE A 184 -8.27 22.83 2.11
C ILE A 184 -9.61 22.11 1.99
N ASP A 185 -10.69 22.86 1.80
CA ASP A 185 -12.01 22.27 1.59
C ASP A 185 -12.12 21.58 0.23
N LEU A 186 -13.03 20.61 0.13
CA LEU A 186 -13.20 19.79 -1.08
C LEU A 186 -13.59 20.64 -2.30
N ALA A 187 -14.40 21.67 -2.11
CA ALA A 187 -14.79 22.57 -3.20
C ALA A 187 -13.59 23.37 -3.71
N THR A 188 -12.72 23.85 -2.83
CA THR A 188 -11.45 24.49 -3.23
C THR A 188 -10.48 23.52 -3.90
N ILE A 189 -10.38 22.26 -3.46
CA ILE A 189 -9.54 21.24 -4.11
C ILE A 189 -9.94 21.06 -5.59
N VAL A 190 -11.25 21.01 -5.84
CA VAL A 190 -11.81 20.89 -7.20
C VAL A 190 -11.65 22.21 -7.97
N SER A 191 -11.96 23.35 -7.35
CA SER A 191 -11.93 24.67 -8.01
C SER A 191 -10.52 25.12 -8.41
N LEU A 192 -9.51 24.74 -7.62
CA LEU A 192 -8.10 24.97 -7.93
C LEU A 192 -7.51 23.87 -8.81
N GLU A 193 -8.30 22.88 -9.22
CA GLU A 193 -7.86 21.72 -10.01
C GLU A 193 -6.58 21.10 -9.45
N LEU A 194 -6.52 20.90 -8.13
CA LEU A 194 -5.28 20.49 -7.47
C LEU A 194 -4.80 19.11 -7.94
N ILE A 195 -5.75 18.20 -8.16
CA ILE A 195 -5.47 16.82 -8.54
C ILE A 195 -5.98 16.51 -9.95
N GLN A 196 -7.22 16.88 -10.26
CA GLN A 196 -7.87 16.59 -11.53
C GLN A 196 -8.44 17.87 -12.13
N ASN A 197 -8.43 17.94 -13.45
CA ASN A 197 -9.07 19.00 -14.21
C ASN A 197 -10.60 18.84 -14.19
N LEU A 198 -11.32 19.95 -14.13
CA LEU A 198 -12.78 19.99 -14.02
C LEU A 198 -13.49 19.61 -15.32
N GLN A 199 -12.93 20.00 -16.47
CA GLN A 199 -13.52 19.75 -17.79
C GLN A 199 -13.20 18.35 -18.31
N ASN A 200 -11.97 17.89 -18.07
CA ASN A 200 -11.51 16.59 -18.51
C ASN A 200 -10.71 15.90 -17.40
N SER A 201 -11.35 15.00 -16.65
CA SER A 201 -10.72 14.25 -15.56
C SER A 201 -9.51 13.40 -15.97
N LYS A 202 -9.33 13.15 -17.27
CA LYS A 202 -8.16 12.44 -17.83
C LYS A 202 -7.04 13.38 -18.29
N SER A 203 -7.26 14.68 -18.31
CA SER A 203 -6.23 15.66 -18.66
C SER A 203 -5.15 15.70 -17.57
N LYS A 204 -3.92 15.96 -17.98
CA LYS A 204 -2.80 16.27 -17.06
C LYS A 204 -2.74 17.75 -16.68
N GLU A 205 -3.69 18.55 -17.17
CA GLU A 205 -3.81 19.98 -16.86
C GLU A 205 -4.43 20.19 -15.47
N SER A 206 -3.68 19.78 -14.44
CA SER A 206 -3.97 20.01 -13.03
C SER A 206 -2.66 20.37 -12.32
N LEU A 207 -2.72 20.93 -11.11
CA LEU A 207 -1.48 21.25 -10.36
C LEU A 207 -0.62 19.99 -10.15
N PHE A 208 -1.27 18.88 -9.77
CA PHE A 208 -0.60 17.59 -9.65
C PHE A 208 -0.01 17.13 -10.99
N GLY A 209 -0.76 17.22 -12.09
CA GLY A 209 -0.27 16.80 -13.40
C GLY A 209 0.92 17.64 -13.90
N LEU A 210 0.96 18.93 -13.57
CA LEU A 210 2.07 19.83 -13.86
C LEU A 210 3.32 19.53 -13.03
N LEU A 211 3.17 19.26 -11.73
CA LEU A 211 4.30 19.05 -10.83
C LEU A 211 4.82 17.61 -10.80
N ASN A 212 4.04 16.64 -11.29
CA ASN A 212 4.37 15.23 -11.17
C ASN A 212 5.40 14.75 -12.20
N GLU A 213 6.66 15.13 -11.96
CA GLU A 213 7.87 14.63 -12.63
C GLU A 213 8.61 13.55 -11.81
N THR A 214 7.85 12.88 -10.94
CA THR A 214 8.36 11.84 -10.05
C THR A 214 8.65 10.56 -10.82
N LEU A 215 9.74 9.88 -10.46
CA LEU A 215 10.19 8.66 -11.15
C LEU A 215 9.64 7.37 -10.52
N THR A 216 9.00 7.47 -9.34
CA THR A 216 8.50 6.32 -8.60
C THR A 216 7.03 6.51 -8.23
N PRO A 217 6.20 5.44 -8.24
CA PRO A 217 4.79 5.55 -7.84
C PRO A 217 4.61 6.03 -6.40
N MET A 218 5.52 5.67 -5.49
CA MET A 218 5.53 6.17 -4.12
C MET A 218 5.78 7.69 -4.05
N GLY A 219 6.66 8.22 -4.91
CA GLY A 219 6.91 9.65 -5.03
C GLY A 219 5.68 10.41 -5.51
N ALA A 220 4.99 9.89 -6.54
CA ALA A 220 3.73 10.46 -7.01
C ALA A 220 2.64 10.48 -5.92
N ARG A 221 2.53 9.40 -5.14
CA ARG A 221 1.62 9.33 -3.98
C ARG A 221 1.96 10.36 -2.91
N LEU A 222 3.25 10.50 -2.57
CA LEU A 222 3.73 11.50 -1.60
C LEU A 222 3.49 12.94 -2.09
N LEU A 223 3.71 13.21 -3.38
CA LEU A 223 3.44 14.51 -3.99
C LEU A 223 1.95 14.85 -3.91
N ARG A 224 1.08 13.91 -4.30
CA ARG A 224 -0.37 14.07 -4.18
C ARG A 224 -0.78 14.40 -2.74
N ALA A 225 -0.30 13.62 -1.77
CA ALA A 225 -0.58 13.87 -0.35
C ALA A 225 -0.06 15.26 0.10
N SER A 226 1.12 15.67 -0.34
CA SER A 226 1.71 16.97 0.00
C SER A 226 0.93 18.15 -0.60
N ILE A 227 0.32 17.98 -1.78
CA ILE A 227 -0.54 18.99 -2.41
C ILE A 227 -1.88 19.11 -1.66
N LEU A 228 -2.48 17.98 -1.28
CA LEU A 228 -3.76 17.95 -0.56
C LEU A 228 -3.64 18.37 0.91
N GLN A 229 -2.50 18.14 1.53
CA GLN A 229 -2.20 18.49 2.92
C GLN A 229 -0.85 19.21 3.04
N PRO A 230 -0.76 20.48 2.60
CA PRO A 230 0.47 21.25 2.72
C PRO A 230 0.87 21.42 4.19
N SER A 231 2.15 21.20 4.52
CA SER A 231 2.62 21.35 5.90
C SER A 231 2.71 22.83 6.29
N THR A 232 2.31 23.16 7.52
CA THR A 232 2.46 24.50 8.11
C THR A 232 3.67 24.61 9.04
N GLU A 233 4.42 23.52 9.22
CA GLU A 233 5.57 23.47 10.12
C GLU A 233 6.82 24.05 9.46
N ARG A 234 7.28 25.21 9.95
CA ARG A 234 8.46 25.91 9.43
C ARG A 234 9.70 25.02 9.35
N VAL A 235 9.95 24.17 10.35
CA VAL A 235 11.11 23.28 10.39
C VAL A 235 11.09 22.30 9.22
N LYS A 236 9.95 21.63 8.98
CA LYS A 236 9.77 20.71 7.84
C LYS A 236 9.90 21.44 6.51
N LEU A 237 9.34 22.64 6.38
CA LEU A 237 9.43 23.43 5.16
C LEU A 237 10.87 23.85 4.86
N THR A 238 11.60 24.35 5.85
CA THR A 238 13.00 24.78 5.70
C THR A 238 13.89 23.61 5.29
N ALA A 239 13.73 22.44 5.92
CA ALA A 239 14.47 21.24 5.53
C ALA A 239 14.21 20.81 4.08
N ARG A 240 12.95 20.95 3.60
CA ARG A 240 12.60 20.70 2.19
C ARG A 240 13.24 21.72 1.25
N TYR A 241 13.19 23.01 1.59
CA TYR A 241 13.81 24.06 0.76
C TYR A 241 15.32 23.86 0.64
N ASN A 242 16.00 23.57 1.76
CA ASN A 242 17.44 23.28 1.76
C ASN A 242 17.77 22.07 0.88
N ALA A 243 16.95 21.00 0.91
CA ALA A 243 17.15 19.85 0.04
C ALA A 243 16.95 20.16 -1.45
N VAL A 244 15.99 21.03 -1.79
CA VAL A 244 15.78 21.49 -3.17
C VAL A 244 16.96 22.36 -3.64
N GLU A 245 17.44 23.26 -2.81
CA GLU A 245 18.63 24.08 -3.09
C GLU A 245 19.87 23.20 -3.31
N ASP A 246 20.07 22.19 -2.48
CA ASP A 246 21.16 21.23 -2.58
C ASP A 246 21.13 20.43 -3.90
N LEU A 247 19.93 19.97 -4.32
CA LEU A 247 19.75 19.27 -5.60
C LEU A 247 19.86 20.18 -6.82
N THR A 248 19.49 21.46 -6.70
CA THR A 248 19.54 22.41 -7.83
C THR A 248 20.94 22.98 -8.04
N THR A 249 21.75 23.09 -6.98
CA THR A 249 23.14 23.56 -7.06
C THR A 249 24.12 22.49 -7.53
N LYS A 250 23.79 21.19 -7.39
CA LYS A 250 24.65 20.05 -7.75
C LYS A 250 24.03 19.20 -8.85
N GLU A 251 24.23 19.61 -10.10
CA GLU A 251 23.62 18.96 -11.27
C GLU A 251 24.00 17.47 -11.40
N ASP A 252 25.28 17.11 -11.20
CA ASP A 252 25.74 15.72 -11.26
C ASP A 252 25.03 14.82 -10.23
N MET A 253 24.82 15.33 -9.01
CA MET A 253 24.10 14.64 -7.95
C MET A 253 22.64 14.45 -8.35
N PHE A 254 21.98 15.50 -8.86
CA PHE A 254 20.60 15.44 -9.32
C PHE A 254 20.39 14.39 -10.43
N VAL A 255 21.26 14.39 -11.45
CA VAL A 255 21.21 13.41 -12.55
C VAL A 255 21.43 11.99 -12.04
N SER A 256 22.41 11.80 -11.16
CA SER A 256 22.72 10.51 -10.54
C SER A 256 21.56 9.98 -9.70
N VAL A 257 20.93 10.83 -8.89
CA VAL A 257 19.75 10.48 -8.08
C VAL A 257 18.57 10.11 -8.97
N ARG A 258 18.29 10.90 -10.03
CA ARG A 258 17.23 10.56 -10.99
C ARG A 258 17.49 9.22 -11.67
N GLN A 259 18.72 8.96 -12.09
CA GLN A 259 19.06 7.69 -12.73
C GLN A 259 18.93 6.50 -11.77
N ALA A 260 19.32 6.67 -10.50
CA ALA A 260 19.13 5.66 -9.47
C ALA A 260 17.64 5.38 -9.19
N LEU A 261 16.80 6.42 -9.12
CA LEU A 261 15.36 6.30 -8.88
C LEU A 261 14.61 5.58 -10.01
N LYS A 262 15.07 5.60 -11.26
CA LYS A 262 14.44 4.83 -12.35
C LYS A 262 14.46 3.32 -12.10
N GLY A 263 15.43 2.82 -11.33
CA GLY A 263 15.51 1.42 -10.94
C GLY A 263 14.58 1.02 -9.80
N PHE A 264 13.91 1.99 -9.16
CA PHE A 264 12.99 1.72 -8.06
C PHE A 264 11.66 1.22 -8.59
N ILE A 265 11.36 -0.01 -8.20
CA ILE A 265 10.02 -0.57 -8.25
C ILE A 265 9.17 -0.02 -7.10
N ASP A 266 7.85 -0.26 -7.16
CA ASP A 266 6.89 0.21 -6.15
C ASP A 266 7.08 -0.55 -4.81
N ALA A 267 8.00 -0.07 -3.99
CA ALA A 267 8.41 -0.69 -2.73
C ALA A 267 7.23 -0.96 -1.78
N ASP A 268 6.32 0.00 -1.66
CA ASP A 268 5.18 -0.13 -0.75
C ASP A 268 4.31 -1.34 -1.13
N LYS A 269 4.11 -1.60 -2.42
CA LYS A 269 3.36 -2.77 -2.87
C LYS A 269 4.08 -4.08 -2.56
N ILE A 270 5.39 -4.11 -2.74
CA ILE A 270 6.20 -5.32 -2.50
C ILE A 270 6.23 -5.64 -1.02
N LEU A 271 6.54 -4.65 -0.20
CA LEU A 271 6.55 -4.78 1.26
C LEU A 271 5.17 -5.20 1.74
N THR A 272 4.11 -4.54 1.29
CA THR A 272 2.75 -4.90 1.68
C THR A 272 2.37 -6.31 1.27
N ALA A 273 2.79 -6.78 0.09
CA ALA A 273 2.51 -8.14 -0.36
C ALA A 273 3.24 -9.23 0.45
N ILE A 274 4.32 -8.87 1.15
CA ILE A 274 5.03 -9.76 2.09
C ILE A 274 4.41 -9.66 3.50
N ILE A 275 3.95 -8.46 3.87
CA ILE A 275 3.43 -8.13 5.19
C ILE A 275 2.00 -8.61 5.39
N LEU A 276 1.12 -8.38 4.40
CA LEU A 276 -0.30 -8.69 4.43
C LEU A 276 -0.54 -10.10 3.86
N VAL A 277 -0.63 -11.07 4.75
CA VAL A 277 -0.70 -12.49 4.41
C VAL A 277 -2.16 -12.96 4.46
N PRO A 278 -2.65 -13.71 3.45
CA PRO A 278 -3.96 -14.34 3.51
C PRO A 278 -3.97 -15.45 4.57
N THR A 279 -5.07 -15.55 5.32
CA THR A 279 -5.26 -16.61 6.33
C THR A 279 -5.16 -18.01 5.71
N LYS A 280 -5.60 -18.17 4.45
CA LYS A 280 -5.46 -19.40 3.68
C LYS A 280 -4.42 -19.22 2.57
N ARG A 281 -3.33 -19.97 2.65
CA ARG A 281 -2.24 -19.94 1.65
C ARG A 281 -2.60 -20.87 0.49
N THR A 282 -2.81 -20.29 -0.69
CA THR A 282 -3.04 -21.02 -1.94
C THR A 282 -1.72 -21.16 -2.71
N ILE A 283 -1.66 -22.08 -3.68
CA ILE A 283 -0.50 -22.22 -4.57
C ILE A 283 -0.24 -20.90 -5.31
N GLN A 284 -1.29 -20.23 -5.79
CA GLN A 284 -1.19 -18.92 -6.45
C GLN A 284 -0.54 -17.86 -5.55
N TYR A 285 -0.87 -17.85 -4.25
CA TYR A 285 -0.25 -16.94 -3.29
C TYR A 285 1.25 -17.23 -3.14
N VAL A 286 1.64 -18.51 -3.06
CA VAL A 286 3.05 -18.90 -2.93
C VAL A 286 3.84 -18.52 -4.19
N GLU A 287 3.28 -18.77 -5.38
CA GLU A 287 3.88 -18.32 -6.65
C GLU A 287 4.08 -16.81 -6.70
N GLN A 288 3.10 -16.03 -6.22
CA GLN A 288 3.24 -14.59 -6.15
C GLN A 288 4.28 -14.15 -5.12
N SER A 289 4.36 -14.84 -3.99
CA SER A 289 5.35 -14.58 -2.94
C SER A 289 6.78 -14.72 -3.47
N VAL A 290 7.05 -15.74 -4.31
CA VAL A 290 8.35 -15.91 -4.97
C VAL A 290 8.68 -14.69 -5.85
N ASN A 291 7.72 -14.20 -6.65
CA ASN A 291 7.95 -13.01 -7.47
C ASN A 291 8.22 -11.77 -6.61
N ASN A 292 7.49 -11.62 -5.49
CA ASN A 292 7.66 -10.49 -4.58
C ASN A 292 9.06 -10.49 -3.93
N VAL A 293 9.60 -11.65 -3.58
CA VAL A 293 10.97 -11.78 -3.05
C VAL A 293 12.02 -11.40 -4.10
N ILE A 294 11.80 -11.75 -5.38
CA ILE A 294 12.71 -11.35 -6.46
C ILE A 294 12.62 -9.84 -6.73
N MET A 295 11.41 -9.27 -6.64
CA MET A 295 11.23 -7.84 -6.67
C MET A 295 11.96 -7.19 -5.48
N LEU A 296 11.87 -7.73 -4.26
CA LEU A 296 12.61 -7.24 -3.09
C LEU A 296 14.12 -7.20 -3.34
N LYS A 297 14.70 -8.24 -3.97
CA LYS A 297 16.11 -8.22 -4.40
C LYS A 297 16.44 -7.04 -5.31
N THR A 298 15.58 -6.77 -6.29
CA THR A 298 15.74 -5.64 -7.22
C THR A 298 15.70 -4.30 -6.47
N TYR A 299 14.79 -4.19 -5.48
CA TYR A 299 14.67 -3.01 -4.63
C TYR A 299 15.93 -2.78 -3.78
N VAL A 300 16.43 -3.81 -3.09
CA VAL A 300 17.64 -3.72 -2.26
C VAL A 300 18.86 -3.29 -3.08
N SER A 301 19.01 -3.81 -4.31
CA SER A 301 20.07 -3.39 -5.22
C SER A 301 19.94 -1.92 -5.66
N ALA A 302 18.71 -1.40 -5.78
CA ALA A 302 18.46 -0.01 -6.14
C ALA A 302 18.80 0.97 -5.00
N ILE A 303 18.59 0.59 -3.73
CA ILE A 303 18.94 1.41 -2.55
C ILE A 303 20.43 1.80 -2.57
N LYS A 304 21.31 0.85 -2.91
CA LYS A 304 22.76 1.09 -3.00
C LYS A 304 23.12 2.22 -3.95
N LYS A 305 22.41 2.32 -5.08
CA LYS A 305 22.63 3.37 -6.08
C LYS A 305 22.24 4.75 -5.55
N ILE A 306 21.19 4.82 -4.72
CA ILE A 306 20.77 6.07 -4.07
C ILE A 306 21.79 6.52 -3.03
N PHE A 307 22.28 5.59 -2.20
CA PHE A 307 23.32 5.89 -1.22
C PHE A 307 24.57 6.51 -1.87
N GLN A 308 25.00 5.94 -3.00
CA GLN A 308 26.12 6.46 -3.79
C GLN A 308 25.80 7.80 -4.45
N ALA A 309 24.61 7.93 -5.05
CA ALA A 309 24.18 9.15 -5.72
C ALA A 309 24.09 10.36 -4.78
N LEU A 310 23.72 10.14 -3.51
CA LEU A 310 23.66 11.19 -2.49
C LEU A 310 25.02 11.51 -1.84
N GLY A 311 26.14 11.05 -2.40
CA GLY A 311 27.47 11.23 -1.81
C GLY A 311 27.87 12.69 -1.55
N ALA A 312 27.40 13.62 -2.37
CA ALA A 312 27.69 15.06 -2.26
C ALA A 312 26.60 15.87 -1.52
N ALA A 313 25.62 15.20 -0.91
CA ALA A 313 24.55 15.85 -0.17
C ALA A 313 25.09 16.65 1.03
N GLN A 314 24.48 17.80 1.30
CA GLN A 314 24.82 18.71 2.41
C GLN A 314 23.62 19.07 3.26
N SER A 315 22.41 19.03 2.70
CA SER A 315 21.19 19.29 3.45
C SER A 315 20.89 18.14 4.44
N ASP A 316 20.48 18.50 5.65
CA ASP A 316 20.18 17.54 6.73
C ASP A 316 19.19 16.46 6.30
N LEU A 317 18.19 16.84 5.49
CA LEU A 317 17.19 15.90 4.97
C LEU A 317 17.80 14.87 4.03
N LEU A 318 18.64 15.29 3.07
CA LEU A 318 19.28 14.36 2.14
C LEU A 318 20.36 13.51 2.82
N LEU A 319 21.06 14.06 3.81
CA LEU A 319 21.99 13.29 4.65
C LEU A 319 21.26 12.20 5.43
N THR A 320 20.14 12.53 6.06
CA THR A 320 19.28 11.55 6.75
C THR A 320 18.80 10.47 5.79
N ILE A 321 18.34 10.84 4.58
CA ILE A 321 17.91 9.86 3.56
C ILE A 321 19.08 8.96 3.13
N ARG A 322 20.28 9.54 2.98
CA ARG A 322 21.49 8.77 2.67
C ARG A 322 21.81 7.77 3.77
N GLU A 323 21.77 8.17 5.04
CA GLU A 323 22.00 7.26 6.17
C GLU A 323 20.97 6.11 6.21
N LEU A 324 19.69 6.39 5.94
CA LEU A 324 18.67 5.34 5.82
C LEU A 324 18.94 4.36 4.66
N CYS A 325 19.63 4.82 3.61
CA CYS A 325 20.05 3.98 2.49
C CYS A 325 21.40 3.29 2.71
N ALA A 326 22.04 3.47 3.87
CA ALA A 326 23.35 2.90 4.14
C ALA A 326 23.31 1.36 4.08
N PRO A 327 24.39 0.70 3.61
CA PRO A 327 24.47 -0.76 3.51
C PRO A 327 24.19 -1.49 4.83
N GLU A 328 24.51 -0.88 5.96
CA GLU A 328 24.33 -1.48 7.29
C GLU A 328 22.86 -1.81 7.59
N GLY A 329 21.92 -0.97 7.13
CA GLY A 329 20.49 -1.15 7.39
C GLY A 329 19.84 -2.30 6.63
N HIS A 330 20.46 -2.79 5.54
CA HIS A 330 19.88 -3.84 4.69
C HIS A 330 20.82 -5.03 4.42
N ARG A 331 21.99 -5.07 5.05
CA ARG A 331 22.99 -6.13 4.85
C ARG A 331 22.44 -7.52 5.17
N SER A 332 21.72 -7.67 6.29
CA SER A 332 21.14 -8.95 6.69
C SER A 332 20.15 -9.51 5.67
N ILE A 333 19.34 -8.62 5.08
CA ILE A 333 18.37 -8.97 4.03
C ILE A 333 19.12 -9.34 2.75
N GLU A 334 20.15 -8.58 2.40
CA GLU A 334 20.97 -8.87 1.22
C GLU A 334 21.69 -10.22 1.34
N GLU A 335 22.30 -10.52 2.48
CA GLU A 335 22.94 -11.82 2.74
C GLU A 335 21.94 -12.98 2.64
N LEU A 336 20.72 -12.80 3.17
CA LEU A 336 19.66 -13.81 3.04
C LEU A 336 19.26 -14.03 1.57
N ILE A 337 19.15 -12.95 0.81
CA ILE A 337 18.82 -13.00 -0.62
C ILE A 337 19.96 -13.67 -1.40
N ASP A 338 21.20 -13.32 -1.12
CA ASP A 338 22.37 -13.84 -1.84
C ASP A 338 22.66 -15.30 -1.49
N THR A 339 22.39 -15.75 -0.28
CA THR A 339 22.53 -17.16 0.09
C THR A 339 21.44 -18.05 -0.52
N THR A 340 20.25 -17.50 -0.79
CA THR A 340 19.09 -18.28 -1.24
C THR A 340 18.78 -18.17 -2.73
N LEU A 341 18.89 -16.98 -3.34
CA LEU A 341 18.50 -16.72 -4.72
C LEU A 341 19.70 -16.68 -5.67
N ASN A 342 19.53 -17.20 -6.88
CA ASN A 342 20.54 -17.11 -7.94
C ASN A 342 20.82 -15.65 -8.32
N GLU A 343 22.08 -15.36 -8.66
CA GLU A 343 22.57 -13.99 -8.89
C GLU A 343 21.83 -13.29 -10.04
N HIS A 344 21.63 -13.98 -11.17
CA HIS A 344 21.02 -13.41 -12.38
C HIS A 344 19.48 -13.44 -12.39
N VAL A 345 18.84 -13.79 -11.28
CA VAL A 345 17.38 -13.82 -11.20
C VAL A 345 16.83 -12.40 -11.11
N ALA A 346 16.10 -12.01 -12.15
CA ALA A 346 15.39 -10.74 -12.25
C ALA A 346 13.92 -10.98 -12.56
N TYR A 347 13.06 -10.04 -12.16
CA TYR A 347 11.62 -10.10 -12.42
C TYR A 347 11.32 -10.17 -13.92
N GLN A 348 10.44 -11.10 -14.30
CA GLN A 348 9.99 -11.28 -15.68
C GLN A 348 8.50 -10.97 -15.81
N SER A 349 8.07 -10.51 -16.98
CA SER A 349 6.65 -10.19 -17.24
C SER A 349 5.95 -11.19 -18.15
N LYS A 350 6.69 -11.93 -18.98
CA LYS A 350 6.13 -12.92 -19.91
C LYS A 350 5.78 -14.22 -19.17
N PRO A 351 4.66 -14.90 -19.51
CA PRO A 351 4.20 -16.08 -18.76
C PRO A 351 5.21 -17.23 -18.69
N LEU A 352 5.88 -17.55 -19.80
CA LEU A 352 6.90 -18.61 -19.85
C LEU A 352 8.13 -18.23 -19.01
N ASP A 353 8.59 -17.00 -19.14
CA ASP A 353 9.76 -16.50 -18.41
C ASP A 353 9.50 -16.42 -16.91
N LEU A 354 8.28 -16.04 -16.49
CA LEU A 354 7.84 -16.10 -15.10
C LEU A 354 7.89 -17.53 -14.54
N ARG A 355 7.43 -18.51 -15.32
CA ARG A 355 7.48 -19.92 -14.91
C ARG A 355 8.92 -20.40 -14.76
N ASN A 356 9.77 -20.12 -15.74
CA ASN A 356 11.19 -20.48 -15.71
C ASN A 356 11.91 -19.81 -14.55
N GLN A 357 11.67 -18.51 -14.36
CA GLN A 357 12.21 -17.75 -13.24
C GLN A 357 11.86 -18.40 -11.90
N ARG A 358 10.59 -18.76 -11.67
CA ARG A 358 10.16 -19.40 -10.41
C ARG A 358 10.81 -20.76 -10.20
N ILE A 359 10.93 -21.57 -11.25
CA ILE A 359 11.56 -22.90 -11.16
C ILE A 359 13.04 -22.76 -10.75
N TYR A 360 13.76 -21.82 -11.36
CA TYR A 360 15.22 -21.70 -11.22
C TYR A 360 15.67 -20.53 -10.32
N CYS A 361 14.76 -19.89 -9.57
CA CYS A 361 15.13 -18.72 -8.76
C CYS A 361 16.04 -19.06 -7.58
N VAL A 362 15.76 -20.15 -6.87
CA VAL A 362 16.54 -20.59 -5.70
C VAL A 362 17.85 -21.26 -6.14
N LYS A 363 18.96 -20.97 -5.46
CA LYS A 363 20.26 -21.62 -5.70
C LYS A 363 20.19 -23.14 -5.53
N ALA A 364 20.99 -23.87 -6.29
CA ALA A 364 21.18 -25.30 -6.07
C ALA A 364 21.86 -25.53 -4.71
N GLY A 365 21.50 -26.60 -4.01
CA GLY A 365 22.04 -26.95 -2.70
C GLY A 365 21.30 -26.30 -1.52
N VAL A 366 20.42 -25.32 -1.74
CA VAL A 366 19.59 -24.73 -0.67
C VAL A 366 18.52 -25.71 -0.19
N ASN A 367 17.95 -26.50 -1.10
CA ASN A 367 16.96 -27.51 -0.76
C ASN A 367 17.08 -28.72 -1.70
N SER A 368 17.46 -29.86 -1.13
CA SER A 368 17.68 -31.10 -1.89
C SER A 368 16.42 -31.61 -2.59
N LEU A 369 15.24 -31.47 -1.98
CA LEU A 369 13.97 -31.88 -2.59
C LEU A 369 13.64 -31.01 -3.81
N LEU A 370 13.93 -29.71 -3.74
CA LEU A 370 13.75 -28.80 -4.87
C LEU A 370 14.68 -29.14 -6.02
N ASP A 371 15.94 -29.51 -5.72
CA ASP A 371 16.91 -29.89 -6.75
C ASP A 371 16.53 -31.20 -7.43
N VAL A 372 16.06 -32.19 -6.67
CA VAL A 372 15.50 -33.44 -7.23
C VAL A 372 14.28 -33.13 -8.10
N ALA A 373 13.35 -32.30 -7.64
CA ALA A 373 12.17 -31.92 -8.41
C ALA A 373 12.52 -31.20 -9.72
N ARG A 374 13.55 -30.34 -9.72
CA ARG A 374 14.06 -29.67 -10.93
C ARG A 374 14.67 -30.65 -11.91
N GLN A 375 15.42 -31.63 -11.42
CA GLN A 375 16.02 -32.66 -12.26
C GLN A 375 14.94 -33.51 -12.93
N THR A 376 13.94 -33.98 -12.16
CA THR A 376 12.79 -34.71 -12.71
C THR A 376 12.00 -33.87 -13.73
N TYR A 377 11.80 -32.57 -13.46
CA TYR A 377 11.14 -31.68 -14.41
C TYR A 377 11.93 -31.53 -15.72
N LYS A 378 13.26 -31.41 -15.63
CA LYS A 378 14.15 -31.32 -16.80
C LYS A 378 14.12 -32.60 -17.64
N GLU A 379 14.18 -33.76 -16.99
CA GLU A 379 14.09 -35.07 -17.64
C GLU A 379 12.73 -35.25 -18.34
N ALA A 380 11.62 -34.97 -17.65
CA ALA A 380 10.29 -35.08 -18.23
C ALA A 380 10.08 -34.16 -19.46
N ASN A 381 10.64 -32.95 -19.43
CA ASN A 381 10.60 -32.05 -20.59
C ASN A 381 11.45 -32.58 -21.76
N ALA A 382 12.62 -33.17 -21.47
CA ALA A 382 13.47 -33.77 -22.50
C ALA A 382 12.75 -34.96 -23.17
N ASP A 383 12.18 -35.86 -22.37
CA ASP A 383 11.41 -37.01 -22.83
C ASP A 383 10.22 -36.58 -23.71
N ALA A 384 9.49 -35.54 -23.28
CA ALA A 384 8.37 -34.99 -24.05
C ALA A 384 8.83 -34.41 -25.40
N THR A 385 9.99 -33.73 -25.43
CA THR A 385 10.55 -33.15 -26.65
C THR A 385 11.00 -34.25 -27.62
N GLU A 386 11.67 -35.29 -27.10
CA GLU A 386 12.08 -36.46 -27.90
C GLU A 386 10.87 -37.21 -28.48
N LEU A 387 9.79 -37.35 -27.70
CA LEU A 387 8.54 -37.96 -28.17
C LEU A 387 7.89 -37.14 -29.30
N ILE A 388 7.88 -35.81 -29.16
CA ILE A 388 7.38 -34.90 -30.21
C ILE A 388 8.19 -35.05 -31.49
N GLU A 389 9.53 -35.12 -31.40
CA GLU A 389 10.39 -35.31 -32.57
C GLU A 389 10.17 -36.66 -33.26
N LYS A 390 10.03 -37.75 -32.48
CA LYS A 390 9.70 -39.08 -33.02
C LYS A 390 8.36 -39.08 -33.74
N LEU A 391 7.32 -38.49 -33.14
CA LEU A 391 5.99 -38.40 -33.74
C LEU A 391 5.98 -37.52 -35.01
N ALA A 392 6.70 -36.40 -34.99
CA ALA A 392 6.83 -35.53 -36.17
C ALA A 392 7.51 -36.25 -37.34
N GLY A 393 8.54 -37.05 -37.07
CA GLY A 393 9.20 -37.88 -38.08
C GLY A 393 8.31 -39.02 -38.61
N THR A 394 7.46 -39.59 -37.76
CA THR A 394 6.56 -40.71 -38.14
C THR A 394 5.34 -40.25 -38.93
N LEU A 395 4.85 -39.03 -38.68
CA LEU A 395 3.63 -38.47 -39.28
C LEU A 395 3.89 -37.56 -40.51
N GLU A 396 5.13 -37.43 -40.98
CA GLU A 396 5.54 -36.54 -42.08
C GLU A 396 4.97 -35.10 -41.97
N LEU A 397 4.77 -34.61 -40.74
CA LEU A 397 4.29 -33.24 -40.51
C LEU A 397 5.45 -32.29 -40.81
N ILE A 398 5.49 -31.82 -42.05
CA ILE A 398 6.45 -30.85 -42.59
C ILE A 398 6.57 -29.68 -41.62
N ARG A 399 7.80 -29.38 -41.19
CA ARG A 399 8.15 -28.12 -40.52
C ARG A 399 7.79 -26.97 -41.45
N VAL A 400 6.62 -26.37 -41.27
CA VAL A 400 6.31 -25.07 -41.88
C VAL A 400 7.13 -24.03 -41.12
N SER A 401 8.14 -23.52 -41.82
CA SER A 401 9.13 -22.51 -41.43
C SER A 401 8.54 -21.25 -40.83
#